data_AF-A0A7J9M6R6-F1
#
_entry.id   AF-A0A7J9M6R6-F1
#
_cell.length_a   1.000
_cell.length_b   1.000
_cell.length_c   1.000
_cell.angle_alpha   90.00
_cell.angle_beta   90.00
_cell.angle_gamma   90.00
#
_symmetry.space_group_name_H-M   'P 1'
#
loop_
_entity.id
_entity.type
_entity.pdbx_description
1 polymer ?
#
loop_
_entity_poly.entity_id
_entity_poly.type
_entity_poly.pdbx_seq_one_letter_code
_entity_poly.pdbx_strand_id
1 'polypeptide(L)'
;VLSDDDSGKRFILCEYNRDADSYRSPWSNKYHPRLEDAPYPSSKLRQLEIEANDIFTVYCDQYYEGGISSVYMWEDDNEGFVACFLVKKDGSKTGQGRRGYLEEGTWDAIHVIEVGPEEETTRYCLTSTVMLSLTTDDVSSGTFSLSGSIRRQMNMNLPVADGHLCNMGKMIEEMEGKLRNSLDQVYFGKTREMVCTLRPPSEVLPMRLPDS
;
A
#
# COMPACT_ATOMS: atom_id res chain seq x y z
N VAL A 1 9.01 -7.15 7.60
CA VAL A 1 8.27 -8.42 7.38
C VAL A 1 8.81 -9.43 8.36
N LEU A 2 7.93 -10.13 9.07
CA LEU A 2 8.28 -11.22 9.98
C LEU A 2 7.55 -12.50 9.55
N SER A 3 8.07 -13.65 9.94
CA SER A 3 7.41 -14.94 9.73
C SER A 3 6.73 -15.37 11.02
N ASP A 4 5.47 -15.75 10.92
CA ASP A 4 4.73 -16.36 12.03
C ASP A 4 5.05 -17.86 12.09
N ASP A 5 5.71 -18.29 13.16
CA ASP A 5 6.17 -19.66 13.34
C ASP A 5 5.01 -20.68 13.41
N ASP A 6 3.82 -20.25 13.88
CA ASP A 6 2.68 -21.15 14.04
C ASP A 6 1.96 -21.43 12.72
N SER A 7 1.87 -20.42 11.85
CA SER A 7 1.18 -20.53 10.56
C SER A 7 2.13 -20.76 9.38
N GLY A 8 3.42 -20.49 9.55
CA GLY A 8 4.42 -20.47 8.48
C GLY A 8 4.25 -19.32 7.49
N LYS A 9 3.29 -18.42 7.73
CA LYS A 9 2.99 -17.28 6.83
C LYS A 9 3.77 -16.04 7.24
N ARG A 10 4.13 -15.22 6.26
CA ARG A 10 4.80 -13.93 6.48
C ARG A 10 3.76 -12.83 6.71
N PHE A 11 4.11 -11.81 7.50
CA PHE A 11 3.27 -10.64 7.72
C PHE A 11 4.08 -9.34 7.77
N ILE A 12 3.41 -8.23 7.51
CA ILE A 12 4.00 -6.89 7.46
C ILE A 12 3.98 -6.27 8.85
N LEU A 13 5.11 -5.69 9.25
CA LEU A 13 5.24 -4.97 10.52
C LEU A 13 4.90 -3.49 10.27
N CYS A 14 4.01 -2.93 11.07
CA CYS A 14 3.69 -1.51 11.06
C CYS A 14 3.43 -1.03 12.49
N GLU A 15 3.12 0.25 12.66
CA GLU A 15 2.73 0.79 13.97
C GLU A 15 1.40 0.23 14.48
N TYR A 16 0.47 -0.12 13.58
CA TYR A 16 -0.89 -0.57 13.94
C TYR A 16 -0.97 -2.00 14.48
N ASN A 17 0.07 -2.82 14.29
CA ASN A 17 0.17 -4.15 14.89
C ASN A 17 1.28 -4.25 15.93
N ARG A 18 1.85 -3.12 16.36
CA ARG A 18 2.95 -3.05 17.31
C ARG A 18 2.41 -2.76 18.71
N ASP A 19 2.94 -3.47 19.69
CA ASP A 19 2.86 -3.09 21.10
C ASP A 19 4.24 -3.26 21.76
N ALA A 20 4.73 -2.20 22.41
CA ALA A 20 6.12 -2.06 22.82
C ALA A 20 7.11 -2.43 21.68
N ASP A 21 7.86 -3.52 21.82
CA ASP A 21 8.79 -4.04 20.80
C ASP A 21 8.30 -5.35 20.15
N SER A 22 7.02 -5.67 20.32
CA SER A 22 6.40 -6.88 19.79
C SER A 22 5.36 -6.57 18.74
N TYR A 23 5.16 -7.50 17.81
CA TYR A 23 4.24 -7.33 16.69
C TYR A 23 3.25 -8.49 16.58
N ARG A 24 1.96 -8.17 16.45
CA ARG A 24 0.88 -9.14 16.30
C ARG A 24 0.84 -9.73 14.89
N SER A 25 0.91 -11.05 14.80
CA SER A 25 0.64 -11.77 13.55
C SER A 25 -0.86 -11.72 13.21
N PRO A 26 -1.25 -11.37 11.98
CA PRO A 26 -2.64 -11.44 11.55
C PRO A 26 -3.13 -12.88 11.39
N TRP A 27 -2.24 -13.88 11.36
CA TRP A 27 -2.57 -15.29 11.15
C TRP A 27 -2.83 -16.01 12.47
N SER A 28 -1.84 -16.04 13.37
CA SER A 28 -1.94 -16.69 14.68
C SER A 28 -2.58 -15.82 15.76
N ASN A 29 -2.74 -14.51 15.51
CA ASN A 29 -3.15 -13.51 16.51
C ASN A 29 -2.20 -13.44 17.72
N LYS A 30 -0.91 -13.77 17.56
CA LYS A 30 0.07 -13.72 18.65
C LYS A 30 1.09 -12.63 18.41
N TYR A 31 1.58 -12.05 19.49
CA TYR A 31 2.69 -11.10 19.46
C TYR A 31 4.04 -11.81 19.39
N HIS A 32 4.96 -11.23 18.63
CA HIS A 32 6.34 -11.69 18.48
C HIS A 32 7.31 -10.52 18.75
N PRO A 33 8.15 -10.57 19.80
CA PRO A 33 8.15 -11.56 20.89
C PRO A 33 6.83 -11.65 21.68
N ARG A 34 6.65 -12.71 22.49
CA ARG A 34 5.41 -12.88 23.29
C ARG A 34 5.28 -11.78 24.32
N LEU A 35 4.04 -11.35 24.54
CA LEU A 35 3.69 -10.25 25.43
C LEU A 35 2.40 -10.63 26.17
N GLU A 36 2.38 -10.51 27.50
CA GLU A 36 1.28 -10.99 28.35
C GLU A 36 0.04 -10.07 28.29
N ASP A 37 0.24 -8.76 28.39
CA ASP A 37 -0.83 -7.75 28.47
C ASP A 37 -1.02 -6.97 27.17
N ALA A 38 -0.97 -7.67 26.03
CA ALA A 38 -1.09 -7.03 24.73
C ALA A 38 -2.55 -6.76 24.31
N PRO A 39 -2.83 -5.68 23.56
CA PRO A 39 -4.16 -5.42 23.04
C PRO A 39 -4.51 -6.39 21.90
N TYR A 40 -5.75 -6.86 21.91
CA TYR A 40 -6.32 -7.72 20.85
C TYR A 40 -7.70 -7.20 20.44
N PRO A 41 -8.08 -7.35 19.17
CA PRO A 41 -9.45 -7.06 18.75
C PRO A 41 -10.44 -8.03 19.43
N SER A 42 -11.66 -7.56 19.62
CA SER A 42 -12.79 -8.39 20.07
C SER A 42 -13.02 -9.59 19.15
N SER A 43 -13.69 -10.64 19.65
CA SER A 43 -13.93 -11.86 18.87
C SER A 43 -14.69 -11.61 17.56
N LYS A 44 -15.66 -10.67 17.55
CA LYS A 44 -16.40 -10.27 16.33
C LYS A 44 -15.46 -9.61 15.32
N LEU A 45 -14.66 -8.64 15.77
CA LEU A 45 -13.74 -7.92 14.89
C LEU A 45 -12.59 -8.81 14.40
N ARG A 46 -12.10 -9.73 15.25
CA ARG A 46 -11.09 -10.72 14.87
C ARG A 46 -11.59 -11.66 13.77
N GLN A 47 -12.86 -12.08 13.82
CA GLN A 47 -13.43 -12.89 12.74
C GLN A 47 -13.43 -12.12 11.41
N LEU A 48 -13.83 -10.85 11.44
CA LEU A 48 -13.79 -9.97 10.26
C LEU A 48 -12.35 -9.75 9.77
N GLU A 49 -11.38 -9.61 10.68
CA GLU A 49 -9.96 -9.46 10.35
C GLU A 49 -9.39 -10.72 9.65
N ILE A 50 -9.79 -11.92 10.08
CA ILE A 50 -9.40 -13.18 9.43
C ILE A 50 -9.96 -13.24 8.01
N GLU A 51 -11.26 -12.99 7.85
CA GLU A 51 -11.92 -12.96 6.54
C GLU A 51 -11.31 -11.90 5.60
N ALA A 52 -10.98 -10.72 6.15
CA ALA A 52 -10.30 -9.68 5.41
C ALA A 52 -8.91 -10.13 4.92
N ASN A 53 -8.10 -10.75 5.79
CA ASN A 53 -6.78 -11.24 5.39
C ASN A 53 -6.88 -12.28 4.27
N ASP A 54 -7.88 -13.18 4.29
CA ASP A 54 -8.08 -14.16 3.23
C ASP A 54 -8.45 -13.50 1.90
N ILE A 55 -9.43 -12.58 1.91
CA ILE A 55 -9.87 -11.86 0.69
C ILE A 55 -8.76 -10.97 0.13
N PHE A 56 -8.11 -10.17 0.98
CA PHE A 56 -7.08 -9.25 0.53
C PHE A 56 -5.77 -9.96 0.14
N THR A 57 -5.56 -11.21 0.58
CA THR A 57 -4.51 -12.06 0.01
C THR A 57 -4.81 -12.40 -1.45
N VAL A 58 -6.07 -12.73 -1.79
CA VAL A 58 -6.48 -12.95 -3.18
C VAL A 58 -6.36 -11.66 -4.00
N TYR A 59 -6.75 -10.52 -3.45
CA TYR A 59 -6.55 -9.21 -4.08
C TYR A 59 -5.07 -8.96 -4.40
N CYS A 60 -4.18 -9.21 -3.44
CA CYS A 60 -2.74 -9.08 -3.62
C CYS A 60 -2.24 -9.97 -4.77
N ASP A 61 -2.64 -11.24 -4.80
CA ASP A 61 -2.24 -12.15 -5.88
C ASP A 61 -2.74 -11.70 -7.25
N GLN A 62 -3.96 -11.15 -7.35
CA GLN A 62 -4.55 -10.71 -8.62
C GLN A 62 -3.93 -9.42 -9.17
N TYR A 63 -3.69 -8.41 -8.32
CA TYR A 63 -3.21 -7.09 -8.77
C TYR A 63 -1.70 -6.93 -8.69
N TYR A 64 -1.04 -7.64 -7.76
CA TYR A 64 0.40 -7.55 -7.54
C TYR A 64 1.18 -8.78 -8.04
N GLU A 65 0.48 -9.82 -8.50
CA GLU A 65 1.07 -11.10 -8.98
C GLU A 65 2.03 -11.67 -7.91
N GLY A 66 1.52 -11.74 -6.67
CA GLY A 66 2.24 -12.10 -5.47
C GLY A 66 2.74 -10.90 -4.67
N GLY A 67 3.48 -11.15 -3.60
CA GLY A 67 3.83 -10.13 -2.61
C GLY A 67 3.49 -10.62 -1.22
N ILE A 68 3.41 -9.71 -0.26
CA ILE A 68 2.90 -10.00 1.07
C ILE A 68 1.81 -8.98 1.35
N SER A 69 0.69 -9.44 1.88
CA SER A 69 -0.39 -8.61 2.40
C SER A 69 -0.58 -8.88 3.90
N SER A 70 -1.10 -7.89 4.62
CA SER A 70 -1.54 -8.06 6.00
C SER A 70 -2.66 -7.07 6.29
N VAL A 71 -3.70 -7.54 6.98
CA VAL A 71 -4.79 -6.70 7.47
C VAL A 71 -4.81 -6.74 8.99
N TYR A 72 -4.86 -5.56 9.60
CA TYR A 72 -5.02 -5.38 11.03
C TYR A 72 -6.29 -4.58 11.34
N MET A 73 -7.09 -5.02 12.28
CA MET A 73 -8.28 -4.30 12.73
C MET A 73 -8.25 -4.06 14.23
N TRP A 74 -8.79 -2.92 14.65
CA TRP A 74 -8.98 -2.54 16.06
C TRP A 74 -10.22 -1.67 16.22
N GLU A 75 -10.80 -1.69 17.41
CA GLU A 75 -11.96 -0.87 17.77
C GLU A 75 -11.60 0.62 17.78
N ASP A 76 -12.53 1.46 17.33
CA ASP A 76 -12.46 2.90 17.52
C ASP A 76 -13.31 3.30 18.73
N ASP A 77 -12.90 4.35 19.45
CA ASP A 77 -13.61 4.81 20.64
C ASP A 77 -15.05 5.28 20.35
N ASN A 78 -15.37 5.59 19.08
CA ASN A 78 -16.67 6.08 18.63
C ASN A 78 -17.63 4.96 18.17
N GLU A 79 -17.57 3.77 18.77
CA GLU A 79 -18.40 2.59 18.43
C GLU A 79 -18.19 2.06 16.99
N GLY A 80 -17.13 2.50 16.33
CA GLY A 80 -16.70 2.05 15.01
C GLY A 80 -15.50 1.09 15.09
N PHE A 81 -14.83 0.90 13.97
CA PHE A 81 -13.55 0.21 13.92
C PHE A 81 -12.65 0.78 12.84
N VAL A 82 -11.36 0.51 12.94
CA VAL A 82 -10.38 0.87 11.92
C VAL A 82 -9.77 -0.40 11.35
N ALA A 83 -9.58 -0.42 10.04
CA ALA A 83 -8.88 -1.47 9.33
C ALA A 83 -7.64 -0.89 8.63
N CYS A 84 -6.48 -1.48 8.87
CA CYS A 84 -5.25 -1.20 8.15
C CYS A 84 -4.92 -2.36 7.21
N PHE A 85 -5.04 -2.14 5.91
CA PHE A 85 -4.58 -3.06 4.87
C PHE A 85 -3.22 -2.62 4.33
N LEU A 86 -2.28 -3.55 4.32
CA LEU A 86 -0.90 -3.34 3.90
C LEU A 86 -0.56 -4.28 2.76
N VAL A 87 0.17 -3.77 1.77
CA VAL A 87 0.78 -4.57 0.70
C VAL A 87 2.25 -4.21 0.59
N LYS A 88 3.11 -5.22 0.55
CA LYS A 88 4.53 -5.07 0.23
C LYS A 88 4.90 -5.98 -0.92
N LYS A 89 5.40 -5.37 -2.00
CA LYS A 89 5.97 -6.08 -3.15
C LYS A 89 7.43 -5.70 -3.30
N ASP A 90 8.28 -6.72 -3.29
CA ASP A 90 9.68 -6.62 -3.64
C ASP A 90 9.85 -7.06 -5.11
N GLY A 91 10.16 -6.09 -5.97
CA GLY A 91 10.45 -6.28 -7.38
C GLY A 91 11.91 -6.66 -7.65
N SER A 92 12.80 -6.63 -6.66
CA SER A 92 14.24 -6.91 -6.89
C SER A 92 14.56 -8.41 -7.05
N LYS A 93 13.75 -9.30 -6.46
CA LYS A 93 14.11 -10.73 -6.29
C LYS A 93 13.36 -11.74 -7.15
N THR A 94 12.16 -11.41 -7.65
CA THR A 94 11.33 -12.38 -8.41
C THR A 94 11.45 -12.14 -9.92
N GLY A 95 11.48 -13.20 -10.73
CA GLY A 95 11.79 -13.17 -12.18
C GLY A 95 10.91 -12.30 -13.10
N GLN A 96 9.85 -11.67 -12.60
CA GLN A 96 9.12 -10.59 -13.30
C GLN A 96 9.69 -9.18 -13.04
N GLY A 97 10.49 -9.01 -11.99
CA GLY A 97 10.90 -7.73 -11.42
C GLY A 97 12.33 -7.28 -11.76
N ARG A 98 13.23 -8.17 -12.18
CA ARG A 98 14.49 -7.72 -12.81
C ARG A 98 14.28 -7.56 -14.32
N ARG A 99 13.65 -6.45 -14.71
CA ARG A 99 13.47 -6.07 -16.12
C ARG A 99 14.43 -4.95 -16.49
N GLY A 100 15.23 -5.16 -17.54
CA GLY A 100 16.21 -4.19 -18.00
C GLY A 100 17.26 -3.91 -16.94
N TYR A 101 17.42 -2.63 -16.60
CA TYR A 101 18.46 -2.13 -15.69
C TYR A 101 18.00 -2.02 -14.22
N LEU A 102 16.80 -2.51 -13.88
CA LEU A 102 16.28 -2.44 -12.51
C LEU A 102 17.13 -3.32 -11.58
N GLU A 103 17.74 -2.68 -10.59
CA GLU A 103 18.54 -3.32 -9.56
C GLU A 103 17.70 -3.54 -8.30
N GLU A 104 17.04 -2.49 -7.82
CA GLU A 104 16.15 -2.54 -6.66
C GLU A 104 14.81 -1.89 -6.97
N GLY A 105 13.71 -2.54 -6.59
CA GLY A 105 12.36 -2.00 -6.76
C GLY A 105 11.47 -2.44 -5.63
N THR A 106 10.91 -1.50 -4.86
CA THR A 106 10.00 -1.80 -3.76
C THR A 106 8.74 -0.97 -3.87
N TRP A 107 7.61 -1.65 -3.69
CA TRP A 107 6.30 -1.04 -3.56
C TRP A 107 5.72 -1.36 -2.18
N ASP A 108 5.33 -0.32 -1.46
CA ASP A 108 4.65 -0.43 -0.17
C ASP A 108 3.35 0.37 -0.24
N ALA A 109 2.20 -0.29 -0.07
CA ALA A 109 0.90 0.35 0.02
C ALA A 109 0.32 0.20 1.43
N ILE A 110 -0.24 1.29 1.95
CA ILE A 110 -0.84 1.39 3.27
C ILE A 110 -2.21 2.02 3.11
N HIS A 111 -3.25 1.28 3.47
CA HIS A 111 -4.65 1.72 3.42
C HIS A 111 -5.21 1.68 4.83
N VAL A 112 -5.53 2.83 5.40
CA VAL A 112 -6.18 2.94 6.70
C VAL A 112 -7.62 3.38 6.47
N ILE A 113 -8.56 2.55 6.90
CA ILE A 113 -9.99 2.78 6.73
C ILE A 113 -10.63 2.92 8.10
N GLU A 114 -11.15 4.10 8.39
CA GLU A 114 -12.00 4.32 9.56
C GLU A 114 -13.45 4.03 9.15
N VAL A 115 -14.11 3.13 9.88
CA VAL A 115 -15.50 2.76 9.70
C VAL A 115 -16.27 3.29 10.89
N GLY A 116 -17.28 4.13 10.64
CA GLY A 116 -18.17 4.66 11.67
C GLY A 116 -19.06 3.59 12.32
N PRO A 117 -19.96 4.00 13.23
CA PRO A 117 -20.88 3.07 13.88
C PRO A 117 -21.78 2.32 12.89
N GLU A 118 -22.19 1.12 13.29
CA GLU A 118 -23.00 0.20 12.47
C GLU A 118 -24.47 0.68 12.45
N GLU A 119 -24.82 1.49 11.46
CA GLU A 119 -26.18 1.94 11.15
C GLU A 119 -26.66 1.35 9.80
N GLU A 120 -27.81 1.77 9.25
CA GLU A 120 -28.23 1.34 7.91
C GLU A 120 -27.21 1.75 6.83
N THR A 121 -26.64 2.94 6.99
CA THR A 121 -25.54 3.48 6.18
C THR A 121 -24.42 3.97 7.09
N THR A 122 -23.19 3.54 6.83
CA THR A 122 -22.03 3.92 7.64
C THR A 122 -21.06 4.77 6.83
N ARG A 123 -20.38 5.70 7.50
CA ARG A 123 -19.29 6.50 6.92
C ARG A 123 -18.00 5.70 6.91
N TYR A 124 -17.35 5.65 5.76
CA TYR A 124 -16.02 5.09 5.54
C TYR A 124 -15.06 6.21 5.17
N CYS A 125 -13.94 6.31 5.88
CA CYS A 125 -12.85 7.23 5.58
C CYS A 125 -11.59 6.44 5.24
N LEU A 126 -11.23 6.38 3.95
CA LEU A 126 -10.01 5.71 3.50
C LEU A 126 -8.90 6.74 3.32
N THR A 127 -7.80 6.54 4.03
CA THR A 127 -6.51 7.21 3.79
C THR A 127 -5.52 6.21 3.23
N SER A 128 -5.08 6.41 1.99
CA SER A 128 -4.15 5.53 1.30
C SER A 128 -2.82 6.23 1.05
N THR A 129 -1.72 5.55 1.36
CA THR A 129 -0.36 5.99 1.05
C THR A 129 0.33 4.89 0.26
N VAL A 130 0.91 5.25 -0.89
CA VAL A 130 1.78 4.34 -1.64
C VAL A 130 3.19 4.93 -1.66
N MET A 131 4.16 4.10 -1.33
CA MET A 131 5.59 4.38 -1.39
C MET A 131 6.20 3.53 -2.51
N LEU A 132 6.97 4.19 -3.37
CA LEU A 132 7.69 3.55 -4.46
C LEU A 132 9.16 3.93 -4.33
N SER A 133 10.03 2.94 -4.39
CA SER A 133 11.47 3.12 -4.55
C SER A 133 11.96 2.28 -5.71
N LEU A 134 12.74 2.89 -6.59
CA LEU A 134 13.30 2.27 -7.78
C LEU A 134 14.75 2.71 -7.90
N THR A 135 15.65 1.76 -8.10
CA THR A 135 17.06 2.02 -8.39
C THR A 135 17.46 1.18 -9.59
N THR A 136 17.96 1.84 -10.62
CA THR A 136 18.45 1.22 -11.84
C THR A 136 19.95 1.47 -11.96
N ASP A 137 20.70 0.47 -12.41
CA ASP A 137 22.11 0.60 -12.70
C ASP A 137 22.40 0.17 -14.14
N ASP A 138 22.89 1.13 -14.93
CA ASP A 138 23.26 0.91 -16.32
C ASP A 138 24.62 1.54 -16.61
N VAL A 139 25.39 0.90 -17.48
CA VAL A 139 26.74 1.35 -17.84
C VAL A 139 26.71 2.67 -18.60
N SER A 140 25.65 2.94 -19.37
CA SER A 140 25.55 4.14 -20.22
C SER A 140 24.93 5.34 -19.51
N SER A 141 23.89 5.13 -18.68
CA SER A 141 23.23 6.20 -17.92
C SER A 141 23.74 6.37 -16.48
N GLY A 142 24.57 5.44 -16.00
CA GLY A 142 24.96 5.35 -14.60
C GLY A 142 23.79 4.91 -13.70
N THR A 143 24.05 4.94 -12.39
CA THR A 143 23.05 4.61 -11.37
C THR A 143 22.02 5.74 -11.26
N PHE A 144 20.75 5.39 -11.35
CA PHE A 144 19.61 6.29 -11.18
C PHE A 144 18.72 5.74 -10.07
N SER A 145 18.38 6.59 -9.11
CA SER A 145 17.48 6.23 -8.01
C SER A 145 16.33 7.23 -7.92
N LEU A 146 15.13 6.69 -7.73
CA LEU A 146 13.89 7.44 -7.61
C LEU A 146 13.02 6.83 -6.52
N SER A 147 12.77 7.61 -5.48
CA SER A 147 11.99 7.17 -4.32
C SER A 147 11.05 8.27 -3.85
N GLY A 148 9.91 7.88 -3.28
CA GLY A 148 9.02 8.80 -2.59
C GLY A 148 7.68 8.16 -2.22
N SER A 149 6.70 9.00 -1.93
CA SER A 149 5.37 8.57 -1.52
C SER A 149 4.27 9.49 -2.04
N ILE A 150 3.09 8.95 -2.31
CA ILE A 150 1.86 9.73 -2.57
C ILE A 150 0.79 9.28 -1.59
N ARG A 151 0.13 10.25 -0.94
CA ARG A 151 -1.00 10.02 -0.03
C ARG A 151 -2.26 10.67 -0.59
N ARG A 152 -3.39 9.97 -0.48
CA ARG A 152 -4.74 10.48 -0.80
C ARG A 152 -5.76 10.00 0.22
N GLN A 153 -6.86 10.72 0.31
CA GLN A 153 -7.98 10.40 1.18
C GLN A 153 -9.29 10.39 0.38
N MET A 154 -10.22 9.51 0.75
CA MET A 154 -11.59 9.50 0.24
C MET A 154 -12.58 9.19 1.37
N ASN A 155 -13.77 9.76 1.25
CA ASN A 155 -14.88 9.51 2.17
C ASN A 155 -16.08 9.01 1.38
N MET A 156 -16.77 7.98 1.87
CA MET A 156 -18.01 7.47 1.29
C MET A 156 -19.00 7.08 2.39
N ASN A 157 -20.29 7.27 2.15
CA ASN A 157 -21.35 6.69 2.98
C ASN A 157 -21.96 5.53 2.20
N LEU A 158 -21.84 4.31 2.73
CA LEU A 158 -22.26 3.10 2.04
C LEU A 158 -23.20 2.27 2.93
N PRO A 159 -24.20 1.58 2.35
CA PRO A 159 -25.07 0.69 3.09
C PRO A 159 -24.28 -0.46 3.74
N VAL A 160 -24.59 -0.76 5.01
CA VAL A 160 -23.93 -1.87 5.72
C VAL A 160 -24.40 -3.23 5.18
N ALA A 161 -25.59 -3.29 4.58
CA ALA A 161 -26.14 -4.51 3.96
C ALA A 161 -25.25 -5.13 2.87
N ASP A 162 -24.40 -4.32 2.21
CA ASP A 162 -23.44 -4.78 1.20
C ASP A 162 -22.21 -5.48 1.81
N GLY A 163 -22.02 -5.36 3.13
CA GLY A 163 -20.91 -5.91 3.89
C GLY A 163 -19.68 -5.00 3.94
N HIS A 164 -19.08 -4.84 5.13
CA HIS A 164 -17.92 -3.97 5.32
C HIS A 164 -16.74 -4.34 4.42
N LEU A 165 -16.42 -5.63 4.24
CA LEU A 165 -15.30 -6.07 3.41
C LEU A 165 -15.50 -5.70 1.93
N CYS A 166 -16.72 -5.83 1.42
CA CYS A 166 -17.06 -5.45 0.04
C CYS A 166 -16.91 -3.94 -0.16
N ASN A 167 -17.44 -3.15 0.77
CA ASN A 167 -17.34 -1.69 0.76
C ASN A 167 -15.87 -1.24 0.81
N MET A 168 -15.09 -1.77 1.75
CA MET A 168 -13.67 -1.48 1.89
C MET A 168 -12.86 -1.87 0.65
N GLY A 169 -13.11 -3.07 0.10
CA GLY A 169 -12.44 -3.57 -1.10
C GLY A 169 -12.64 -2.65 -2.31
N LYS A 170 -13.88 -2.24 -2.58
CA LYS A 170 -14.21 -1.30 -3.67
C LYS A 170 -13.49 0.04 -3.51
N MET A 171 -13.47 0.59 -2.29
CA MET A 171 -12.79 1.85 -2.00
C MET A 171 -11.27 1.75 -2.20
N ILE A 172 -10.66 0.66 -1.72
CA ILE A 172 -9.23 0.41 -1.90
C ILE A 172 -8.88 0.30 -3.37
N GLU A 173 -9.63 -0.50 -4.13
CA GLU A 173 -9.38 -0.70 -5.56
C GLU A 173 -9.46 0.62 -6.35
N GLU A 174 -10.50 1.42 -6.11
CA GLU A 174 -10.65 2.73 -6.76
C GLU A 174 -9.48 3.68 -6.39
N MET A 175 -9.08 3.70 -5.12
CA MET A 175 -8.02 4.57 -4.64
C MET A 175 -6.64 4.15 -5.16
N GLU A 176 -6.33 2.86 -5.17
CA GLU A 176 -5.09 2.34 -5.74
C GLU A 176 -4.98 2.67 -7.23
N GLY A 177 -6.07 2.54 -8.00
CA GLY A 177 -6.10 2.94 -9.41
C GLY A 177 -5.73 4.42 -9.60
N LYS A 178 -6.30 5.32 -8.77
CA LYS A 178 -5.97 6.75 -8.78
C LYS A 178 -4.52 7.04 -8.37
N LEU A 179 -4.02 6.34 -7.36
CA LEU A 179 -2.65 6.50 -6.87
C LEU A 179 -1.62 6.01 -7.89
N ARG A 180 -1.86 4.87 -8.54
CA ARG A 180 -0.99 4.32 -9.59
C ARG A 180 -0.86 5.30 -10.76
N ASN A 181 -1.97 5.86 -11.23
CA ASN A 181 -1.95 6.87 -12.29
C ASN A 181 -1.19 8.15 -11.86
N SER A 182 -1.34 8.55 -10.59
CA SER A 182 -0.63 9.72 -10.06
C SER A 182 0.88 9.48 -9.95
N LEU A 183 1.28 8.28 -9.52
CA LEU A 183 2.69 7.89 -9.45
C LEU A 183 3.32 7.92 -10.84
N ASP A 184 2.67 7.34 -11.86
CA ASP A 184 3.21 7.34 -13.23
C ASP A 184 3.47 8.76 -13.75
N GLN A 185 2.48 9.65 -13.60
CA GLN A 185 2.60 11.05 -14.03
C GLN A 185 3.70 11.82 -13.29
N VAL A 186 3.86 11.62 -11.99
CA VAL A 186 4.85 12.35 -11.18
C VAL A 186 6.25 11.76 -11.39
N TYR A 187 6.40 10.44 -11.27
CA TYR A 187 7.69 9.75 -11.21
C TYR A 187 8.36 9.62 -12.56
N PHE A 188 7.59 9.46 -13.64
CA PHE A 188 8.16 9.27 -14.98
C PHE A 188 7.85 10.44 -15.92
N GLY A 189 6.78 11.20 -15.64
CA GLY A 189 6.45 12.43 -16.37
C GLY A 189 7.21 13.64 -15.84
N LYS A 190 6.86 14.10 -14.64
CA LYS A 190 7.32 15.39 -14.09
C LYS A 190 8.81 15.42 -13.77
N THR A 191 9.36 14.36 -13.20
CA THR A 191 10.82 14.25 -12.95
C THR A 191 11.63 14.36 -14.24
N ARG A 192 11.19 13.67 -15.30
CA ARG A 192 11.83 13.71 -16.62
C ARG A 192 11.76 15.11 -17.22
N GLU A 193 10.59 15.77 -17.15
CA GLU A 193 10.41 17.16 -17.58
C GLU A 193 11.39 18.10 -16.86
N MET A 194 11.57 17.94 -15.54
CA MET A 194 12.52 18.74 -14.76
C MET A 194 13.98 18.51 -15.19
N VAL A 195 14.40 17.26 -15.38
CA VAL A 195 15.76 16.93 -15.85
C VAL A 195 16.02 17.54 -17.24
N CYS A 196 15.07 17.40 -18.16
CA CYS A 196 15.15 17.99 -19.50
C CYS A 196 15.15 19.52 -19.47
N THR A 197 14.49 20.16 -18.49
CA THR A 197 14.50 21.61 -18.33
C THR A 197 15.86 22.11 -17.83
N LEU A 198 16.49 21.39 -16.90
CA LEU A 198 17.82 21.73 -16.38
C LEU A 198 18.91 21.58 -17.43
N ARG A 199 18.80 20.57 -18.31
CA ARG A 199 19.72 20.34 -19.41
C ARG A 199 18.93 19.96 -20.66
N PRO A 200 18.52 20.94 -21.48
CA PRO A 200 17.81 20.68 -22.72
C PRO A 200 18.66 19.79 -23.64
N PRO A 201 18.07 18.76 -24.25
CA PRO A 201 18.77 17.97 -25.24
C PRO A 201 19.16 18.86 -26.43
N SER A 202 20.34 18.61 -26.98
CA SER A 202 20.97 19.44 -28.02
C SER A 202 20.16 19.57 -29.31
N GLU A 203 19.13 18.75 -29.49
CA GLU A 203 18.26 18.74 -30.67
C GLU A 203 17.11 19.76 -30.61
N VAL A 204 16.90 20.45 -29.48
CA VAL A 204 15.99 21.60 -29.43
C VAL A 204 16.73 22.83 -29.96
N LEU A 205 17.00 22.84 -31.27
CA LEU A 205 17.27 24.09 -31.97
C LEU A 205 16.04 24.99 -31.76
N PRO A 206 16.19 26.24 -31.31
CA PRO A 206 15.05 27.13 -31.26
C PRO A 206 14.53 27.25 -32.70
N MET A 207 13.26 26.91 -32.91
CA MET A 207 12.56 27.34 -34.11
C MET A 207 12.74 28.85 -34.20
N ARG A 208 13.64 29.29 -35.09
CA ARG A 208 13.72 30.70 -35.47
C ARG A 208 12.35 31.04 -36.02
N LEU A 209 11.63 31.91 -35.33
CA LEU A 209 10.51 32.61 -35.94
C LEU A 209 11.06 33.28 -37.20
N PRO A 210 10.39 33.14 -38.36
CA PRO A 210 10.83 33.84 -39.55
C PRO A 210 10.82 35.35 -39.27
N ASP A 211 11.93 36.03 -39.59
CA ASP A 211 11.97 37.48 -39.59
C ASP A 211 10.89 38.00 -40.57
N SER A 212 10.15 38.99 -40.10
CA SER A 212 8.96 39.62 -40.69
C SER A 212 8.98 39.88 -42.19
#